data_AF-A0A9D8A574-F1
#
_entry.id   AF-A0A9D8A574-F1
#
_cell.length_a   1.000
_cell.length_b   1.000
_cell.length_c   1.000
_cell.angle_alpha   90.00
_cell.angle_beta   90.00
_cell.angle_gamma   90.00
#
_symmetry.space_group_name_H-M   'P 1'
#
loop_
_entity.id
_entity.type
_entity.pdbx_description
1 polymer ?
#
loop_
_entity_poly.entity_id
_entity_poly.type
_entity_poly.pdbx_seq_one_letter_code
_entity_poly.pdbx_strand_id
1 'polypeptide(L)'
;MNYLNKIVFVTALTLSSVAHSAIVSTFTGGDIGEGIDFQGNFEYAVNFGGPGGQVIGDATFTSDSVSGLSWSALHHIPCWHSAIYGNTANDNGLESVMKSIRWSHNPYTVDFSLAVTAGESYSLQMLFAESCCTRGFDVFVEGALEVNDFSPYQTQGGINNRYVGALITHDFIAQDNFLNVRLQGSTANFPDRNAILNAFTLENTHAVPEPSVLALMGLGMLGLGMSRRKMKK
;
A
#
# COMPACT_ATOMS: atom_id res chain seq x y z
N MET A 1 -4.48 21.46 -59.69
CA MET A 1 -3.71 21.44 -58.44
C MET A 1 -4.68 21.61 -57.29
N ASN A 2 -5.09 20.53 -56.61
CA ASN A 2 -5.88 20.59 -55.38
C ASN A 2 -5.32 19.52 -54.43
N TYR A 3 -4.52 19.96 -53.45
CA TYR A 3 -4.08 19.14 -52.33
C TYR A 3 -5.16 19.17 -51.24
N LEU A 4 -5.91 18.09 -51.08
CA LEU A 4 -6.74 17.88 -49.90
C LEU A 4 -5.86 17.23 -48.81
N ASN A 5 -5.53 18.01 -47.78
CA ASN A 5 -4.93 17.53 -46.54
C ASN A 5 -5.93 16.63 -45.79
N LYS A 6 -5.59 15.35 -45.64
CA LYS A 6 -6.28 14.45 -44.72
C LYS A 6 -5.80 14.78 -43.30
N ILE A 7 -6.63 15.48 -42.53
CA ILE A 7 -6.46 15.63 -41.09
C ILE A 7 -6.81 14.29 -40.45
N VAL A 8 -5.83 13.62 -39.86
CA VAL A 8 -6.03 12.44 -39.01
C VAL A 8 -6.34 12.96 -37.61
N PHE A 9 -7.59 12.81 -37.18
CA PHE A 9 -7.96 12.97 -35.77
C PHE A 9 -7.49 11.73 -35.02
N VAL A 10 -6.41 11.86 -34.25
CA VAL A 10 -6.06 10.87 -33.22
C VAL A 10 -6.89 11.21 -31.99
N THR A 11 -7.96 10.47 -31.77
CA THR A 11 -8.73 10.56 -30.53
C THR A 11 -7.92 9.86 -29.45
N ALA A 12 -7.35 10.60 -28.51
CA ALA A 12 -6.75 10.03 -27.32
C ALA A 12 -7.86 9.34 -26.50
N LEU A 13 -7.83 8.01 -26.44
CA LEU A 13 -8.69 7.23 -25.57
C LEU A 13 -8.13 7.39 -24.15
N THR A 14 -8.74 8.26 -23.34
CA THR A 14 -8.44 8.30 -21.91
C THR A 14 -9.02 7.02 -21.29
N LEU A 15 -8.17 6.05 -20.96
CA LEU A 15 -8.54 4.97 -20.06
C LEU A 15 -8.82 5.61 -18.70
N SER A 16 -10.10 5.76 -18.36
CA SER A 16 -10.49 6.06 -16.98
C SER A 16 -10.16 4.83 -16.13
N SER A 17 -9.17 4.96 -15.25
CA SER A 17 -8.89 3.94 -14.25
C SER A 17 -10.07 3.81 -13.29
N VAL A 18 -10.34 2.59 -12.86
CA VAL A 18 -11.20 2.34 -11.71
C VAL A 18 -10.27 2.35 -10.50
N ALA A 19 -9.98 3.53 -9.96
CA ALA A 19 -9.43 3.62 -8.61
C ALA A 19 -10.52 3.12 -7.64
N HIS A 20 -10.19 2.16 -6.78
CA HIS A 20 -11.08 1.84 -5.66
C HIS A 20 -10.90 2.91 -4.59
N SER A 21 -12.00 3.41 -4.03
CA SER A 21 -11.94 4.36 -2.92
C SER A 21 -11.21 3.72 -1.74
N ALA A 22 -10.34 4.48 -1.07
CA ALA A 22 -9.64 3.98 0.11
C ALA A 22 -10.60 3.51 1.21
N ILE A 23 -10.23 2.45 1.92
CA ILE A 23 -11.00 1.87 3.02
C ILE A 23 -10.29 2.18 4.34
N VAL A 24 -11.00 2.84 5.25
CA VAL A 24 -10.54 3.04 6.63
C VAL A 24 -11.03 1.89 7.50
N SER A 25 -10.12 1.27 8.23
CA SER A 25 -10.42 0.15 9.12
C SER A 25 -9.42 0.07 10.29
N THR A 26 -9.40 -1.05 10.98
CA THR A 26 -8.54 -1.31 12.14
C THR A 26 -7.89 -2.67 12.05
N PHE A 27 -6.78 -2.84 12.75
CA PHE A 27 -6.17 -4.15 12.98
C PHE A 27 -5.87 -4.36 14.46
N THR A 28 -5.82 -5.61 14.89
CA THR A 28 -5.51 -5.99 16.28
C THR A 28 -4.17 -6.72 16.44
N GLY A 29 -3.55 -7.14 15.34
CA GLY A 29 -2.25 -7.80 15.35
C GLY A 29 -1.75 -8.17 13.97
N GLY A 30 -0.67 -8.97 13.96
CA GLY A 30 0.07 -9.29 12.74
C GLY A 30 -0.34 -10.61 12.10
N ASP A 31 -1.26 -11.36 12.70
CA ASP A 31 -1.68 -12.66 12.21
C ASP A 31 -2.86 -12.59 11.24
N ILE A 32 -3.02 -13.67 10.46
CA ILE A 32 -4.13 -13.81 9.51
C ILE A 32 -5.47 -13.70 10.24
N GLY A 33 -6.33 -12.80 9.76
CA GLY A 33 -7.66 -12.56 10.31
C GLY A 33 -7.75 -11.42 11.33
N GLU A 34 -6.64 -10.75 11.63
CA GLU A 34 -6.59 -9.64 12.60
C GLU A 34 -6.73 -8.25 11.97
N GLY A 35 -7.22 -8.18 10.74
CA GLY A 35 -7.62 -6.94 10.06
C GLY A 35 -6.56 -6.34 9.14
N ILE A 36 -5.34 -6.88 9.11
CA ILE A 36 -4.27 -6.50 8.18
C ILE A 36 -3.84 -7.72 7.34
N ASP A 37 -3.44 -7.47 6.09
CA ASP A 37 -2.96 -8.54 5.21
C ASP A 37 -1.44 -8.47 5.05
N PHE A 38 -0.76 -9.55 5.44
CA PHE A 38 0.67 -9.73 5.21
C PHE A 38 0.94 -11.00 4.42
N GLN A 39 0.01 -11.46 3.60
CA GLN A 39 0.17 -12.61 2.71
C GLN A 39 0.20 -12.11 1.26
N GLY A 40 1.26 -12.44 0.52
CA GLY A 40 1.37 -12.03 -0.88
C GLY A 40 2.72 -11.46 -1.28
N ASN A 41 2.73 -10.69 -2.37
CA ASN A 41 3.95 -10.21 -3.02
C ASN A 41 4.22 -8.73 -2.71
N PHE A 42 4.82 -8.48 -1.56
CA PHE A 42 5.19 -7.13 -1.13
C PHE A 42 6.44 -6.63 -1.86
N GLU A 43 6.27 -5.64 -2.74
CA GLU A 43 7.39 -4.89 -3.30
C GLU A 43 7.99 -3.94 -2.25
N TYR A 44 7.14 -3.43 -1.36
CA TYR A 44 7.56 -2.59 -0.24
C TYR A 44 6.88 -3.02 1.06
N ALA A 45 7.66 -3.07 2.13
CA ALA A 45 7.18 -3.03 3.50
C ALA A 45 8.14 -2.13 4.28
N VAL A 46 7.65 -1.02 4.84
CA VAL A 46 8.51 0.04 5.37
C VAL A 46 8.07 0.40 6.78
N ASN A 47 9.00 0.25 7.72
CA ASN A 47 8.89 0.77 9.08
C ASN A 47 9.32 2.24 9.06
N PHE A 48 8.37 3.16 8.98
CA PHE A 48 8.62 4.56 8.67
C PHE A 48 9.17 5.30 9.89
N GLY A 49 10.37 5.84 9.76
CA GLY A 49 11.20 6.35 10.85
C GLY A 49 11.91 5.27 11.66
N GLY A 50 11.60 3.99 11.43
CA GLY A 50 12.11 2.88 12.24
C GLY A 50 13.29 2.15 11.59
N PRO A 51 13.90 1.20 12.33
CA PRO A 51 15.07 0.47 11.88
C PRO A 51 14.78 -0.60 10.81
N GLY A 52 13.52 -1.02 10.64
CA GLY A 52 13.18 -2.20 9.84
C GLY A 52 13.65 -3.52 10.47
N GLY A 53 13.81 -4.55 9.64
CA GLY A 53 14.32 -5.88 10.00
C GLY A 53 13.26 -6.88 10.49
N GLN A 54 11.99 -6.46 10.59
CA GLN A 54 10.91 -7.34 11.00
C GLN A 54 10.37 -8.12 9.80
N VAL A 55 10.04 -9.39 10.00
CA VAL A 55 9.33 -10.21 9.01
C VAL A 55 7.98 -10.57 9.62
N ILE A 56 6.90 -10.24 8.92
CA ILE A 56 5.52 -10.47 9.36
C ILE A 56 4.80 -11.09 8.17
N GLY A 57 4.38 -12.35 8.28
CA GLY A 57 3.93 -13.11 7.11
C GLY A 57 4.98 -13.11 5.99
N ASP A 58 4.58 -12.67 4.79
CA ASP A 58 5.44 -12.52 3.62
C ASP A 58 6.10 -11.13 3.53
N ALA A 59 5.68 -10.17 4.37
CA ALA A 59 6.22 -8.81 4.37
C ALA A 59 7.55 -8.74 5.13
N THR A 60 8.62 -8.34 4.44
CA THR A 60 9.92 -8.03 5.04
C THR A 60 10.08 -6.53 5.20
N PHE A 61 9.87 -6.01 6.42
CA PHE A 61 9.95 -4.59 6.71
C PHE A 61 11.39 -4.08 6.66
N THR A 62 11.65 -3.06 5.85
CA THR A 62 12.90 -2.30 5.84
C THR A 62 12.77 -1.00 6.63
N SER A 63 13.88 -0.30 6.83
CA SER A 63 13.81 1.14 7.15
C SER A 63 13.33 1.92 5.93
N ASP A 64 13.06 3.21 6.13
CA ASP A 64 12.66 4.14 5.07
C ASP A 64 13.81 4.71 4.23
N SER A 65 14.95 4.01 4.23
CA SER A 65 16.09 4.26 3.34
C SER A 65 16.16 3.23 2.20
N VAL A 66 15.07 2.49 1.96
CA VAL A 66 14.98 1.47 0.90
C VAL A 66 15.03 2.11 -0.49
N SER A 67 15.65 1.42 -1.44
CA SER A 67 15.71 1.88 -2.84
C SER A 67 14.31 1.96 -3.44
N GLY A 68 14.06 2.98 -4.27
CA GLY A 68 12.76 3.21 -4.91
C GLY A 68 11.74 3.94 -4.02
N LEU A 69 12.05 4.19 -2.75
CA LEU A 69 11.29 5.09 -1.90
C LEU A 69 11.96 6.48 -1.87
N SER A 70 11.14 7.52 -2.05
CA SER A 70 11.49 8.89 -1.68
C SER A 70 10.42 9.45 -0.74
N TRP A 71 10.79 10.29 0.22
CA TRP A 71 9.83 10.84 1.18
C TRP A 71 10.27 12.20 1.72
N SER A 72 9.31 12.92 2.28
CA SER A 72 9.51 14.18 2.99
C SER A 72 8.64 14.22 4.25
N ALA A 73 9.27 14.49 5.39
CA ALA A 73 8.63 14.77 6.67
C ALA A 73 9.58 15.61 7.52
N LEU A 74 9.06 16.57 8.29
CA LEU A 74 9.89 17.48 9.07
C LEU A 74 10.51 16.84 10.32
N HIS A 75 9.82 15.86 10.88
CA HIS A 75 10.14 15.31 12.18
C HIS A 75 10.03 13.79 12.21
N HIS A 76 10.73 13.20 13.18
CA HIS A 76 10.73 11.78 13.45
C HIS A 76 10.73 11.57 14.97
N ILE A 77 9.93 10.61 15.45
CA ILE A 77 9.94 10.18 16.84
C ILE A 77 10.12 8.65 16.86
N PRO A 78 11.23 8.12 17.41
CA PRO A 78 11.54 6.68 17.34
C PRO A 78 10.72 5.82 18.31
N CYS A 79 10.14 6.43 19.34
CA CYS A 79 9.38 5.77 20.39
C CYS A 79 8.05 6.51 20.60
N TRP A 80 7.22 6.52 19.56
CA TRP A 80 5.94 7.20 19.56
C TRP A 80 4.83 6.35 20.17
N HIS A 81 4.75 5.09 19.77
CA HIS A 81 3.71 4.17 20.20
C HIS A 81 4.34 2.91 20.82
N SER A 82 3.57 2.21 21.65
CA SER A 82 4.03 0.98 22.30
C SER A 82 2.88 -0.02 22.27
N ALA A 83 2.65 -0.62 21.10
CA ALA A 83 1.55 -1.58 20.94
C ALA A 83 1.71 -2.83 21.83
N ILE A 84 0.60 -3.55 22.01
CA ILE A 84 0.46 -4.85 22.66
C ILE A 84 -0.60 -5.63 21.87
N TYR A 85 -0.24 -6.08 20.68
CA TYR A 85 -1.17 -6.72 19.75
C TYR A 85 -1.39 -8.20 20.07
N GLY A 86 -0.38 -8.86 20.63
CA GLY A 86 -0.50 -10.27 20.97
C GLY A 86 0.82 -10.88 21.39
N ASN A 87 0.98 -12.17 21.15
CA ASN A 87 2.17 -12.92 21.60
C ASN A 87 2.85 -13.70 20.47
N THR A 88 2.30 -13.72 19.25
CA THR A 88 2.93 -14.44 18.15
C THR A 88 4.16 -13.68 17.63
N ALA A 89 4.97 -14.35 16.80
CA ALA A 89 6.12 -13.68 16.20
C ALA A 89 5.68 -12.51 15.30
N ASN A 90 4.55 -12.67 14.60
CA ASN A 90 3.96 -11.63 13.76
C ASN A 90 3.49 -10.43 14.60
N ASP A 91 2.82 -10.68 15.73
CA ASP A 91 2.39 -9.62 16.65
C ASP A 91 3.58 -8.82 17.17
N ASN A 92 4.58 -9.52 17.72
CA ASN A 92 5.78 -8.88 18.27
C ASN A 92 6.54 -8.08 17.19
N GLY A 93 6.57 -8.61 15.95
CA GLY A 93 7.13 -7.91 14.79
C GLY A 93 6.34 -6.62 14.50
N LEU A 94 5.01 -6.70 14.46
CA LEU A 94 4.14 -5.56 14.18
C LEU A 94 4.22 -4.50 15.28
N GLU A 95 4.31 -4.91 16.54
CA GLU A 95 4.52 -4.00 17.68
C GLU A 95 5.81 -3.20 17.52
N SER A 96 6.89 -3.84 17.05
CA SER A 96 8.15 -3.16 16.75
C SER A 96 8.06 -2.24 15.55
N VAL A 97 7.28 -2.60 14.52
CA VAL A 97 7.03 -1.76 13.34
C VAL A 97 6.22 -0.51 13.68
N MET A 98 5.22 -0.64 14.55
CA MET A 98 4.33 0.47 14.90
C MET A 98 4.95 1.49 15.87
N LYS A 99 6.19 1.27 16.32
CA LYS A 99 6.81 2.05 17.39
C LYS A 99 7.19 3.47 17.00
N SER A 100 7.68 3.70 15.79
CA SER A 100 8.13 5.01 15.31
C SER A 100 7.06 5.73 14.50
N ILE A 101 7.24 7.04 14.32
CA ILE A 101 6.53 7.81 13.31
C ILE A 101 7.47 8.76 12.59
N ARG A 102 7.13 9.06 11.34
CA ARG A 102 7.43 10.37 10.75
C ARG A 102 6.22 11.28 10.83
N TRP A 103 6.45 12.57 11.04
CA TRP A 103 5.38 13.55 11.16
C TRP A 103 5.79 14.94 10.70
N SER A 104 4.77 15.75 10.38
CA SER A 104 4.93 17.16 10.03
C SER A 104 3.79 17.96 10.65
N HIS A 105 4.10 19.18 11.12
CA HIS A 105 3.06 20.09 11.57
C HIS A 105 2.42 20.81 10.38
N ASN A 106 1.12 21.11 10.45
CA ASN A 106 0.48 21.97 9.46
C ASN A 106 1.19 23.35 9.40
N PRO A 107 1.49 23.92 8.21
CA PRO A 107 1.04 23.54 6.87
C PRO A 107 1.96 22.56 6.10
N TYR A 108 2.97 21.99 6.75
CA TYR A 108 3.84 21.00 6.12
C TYR A 108 3.19 19.61 6.09
N THR A 109 3.64 18.79 5.14
CA THR A 109 3.06 17.50 4.80
C THR A 109 3.96 16.34 5.20
N VAL A 110 3.38 15.14 5.27
CA VAL A 110 4.14 13.90 5.17
C VAL A 110 3.87 13.34 3.78
N ASP A 111 4.88 13.36 2.92
CA ASP A 111 4.80 12.88 1.55
C ASP A 111 5.69 11.65 1.38
N PHE A 112 5.27 10.68 0.60
CA PHE A 112 6.14 9.62 0.11
C PHE A 112 5.81 9.26 -1.34
N SER A 113 6.80 8.72 -2.04
CA SER A 113 6.64 8.22 -3.39
C SER A 113 7.43 6.93 -3.59
N LEU A 114 6.78 5.95 -4.20
CA LEU A 114 7.32 4.62 -4.45
C LEU A 114 7.46 4.40 -5.94
N ALA A 115 8.59 3.83 -6.37
CA ALA A 115 8.73 3.33 -7.73
C ALA A 115 7.74 2.16 -7.93
N VAL A 116 6.95 2.24 -8.99
CA VAL A 116 5.99 1.21 -9.39
C VAL A 116 6.09 0.98 -10.90
N THR A 117 5.46 -0.08 -11.40
CA THR A 117 5.40 -0.34 -12.84
C THR A 117 4.06 0.12 -13.38
N ALA A 118 4.08 1.07 -14.32
CA ALA A 118 2.85 1.55 -14.96
C ALA A 118 2.04 0.40 -15.58
N GLY A 119 0.74 0.36 -15.33
CA GLY A 119 -0.19 -0.66 -15.80
C GLY A 119 -0.35 -1.86 -14.86
N GLU A 120 0.49 -2.02 -13.85
CA GLU A 120 0.36 -3.08 -12.84
C GLU A 120 -0.67 -2.69 -11.76
N SER A 121 -1.27 -3.71 -11.13
CA SER A 121 -2.23 -3.54 -10.03
C SER A 121 -1.50 -3.65 -8.69
N TYR A 122 -1.88 -2.79 -7.76
CA TYR A 122 -1.27 -2.68 -6.45
C TYR A 122 -2.30 -2.53 -5.32
N SER A 123 -1.94 -2.98 -4.13
CA SER A 123 -2.63 -2.68 -2.87
C SER A 123 -1.68 -1.96 -1.91
N LEU A 124 -2.04 -0.74 -1.53
CA LEU A 124 -1.34 0.05 -0.50
C LEU A 124 -2.02 -0.16 0.85
N GLN A 125 -1.24 -0.45 1.89
CA GLN A 125 -1.69 -0.43 3.28
C GLN A 125 -0.88 0.61 4.06
N MET A 126 -1.55 1.56 4.71
CA MET A 126 -0.93 2.57 5.59
C MET A 126 -1.37 2.35 7.02
N LEU A 127 -0.41 2.22 7.93
CA LEU A 127 -0.64 1.85 9.33
C LEU A 127 -0.36 3.04 10.24
N PHE A 128 -1.28 3.28 11.18
CA PHE A 128 -1.24 4.43 12.07
C PHE A 128 -1.52 4.04 13.52
N ALA A 129 -0.83 4.73 14.44
CA ALA A 129 -1.15 4.71 15.86
C ALA A 129 -0.88 6.09 16.50
N GLU A 130 -1.86 6.60 17.23
CA GLU A 130 -1.83 7.88 17.94
C GLU A 130 -1.70 7.66 19.45
N SER A 131 -0.81 8.42 20.09
CA SER A 131 -0.40 8.21 21.49
C SER A 131 -0.67 9.40 22.42
N CYS A 132 -0.95 10.61 21.92
CA CYS A 132 -1.17 11.79 22.78
C CYS A 132 -2.36 12.66 22.41
N CYS A 133 -2.72 12.71 21.14
CA CYS A 133 -3.25 13.94 20.58
C CYS A 133 -4.52 13.69 19.78
N THR A 134 -5.41 14.67 19.77
CA THR A 134 -6.67 14.63 19.02
C THR A 134 -6.48 15.10 17.59
N ARG A 135 -5.52 14.49 16.88
CA ARG A 135 -5.14 14.93 15.54
C ARG A 135 -5.98 14.30 14.44
N GLY A 136 -6.14 15.05 13.35
CA GLY A 136 -6.65 14.53 12.10
C GLY A 136 -6.10 15.29 10.90
N PHE A 137 -6.06 14.62 9.76
CA PHE A 137 -5.46 15.08 8.53
C PHE A 137 -6.12 14.38 7.34
N ASP A 138 -5.93 14.92 6.16
CA ASP A 138 -6.43 14.37 4.91
C ASP A 138 -5.37 13.48 4.25
N VAL A 139 -5.83 12.45 3.55
CA VAL A 139 -5.00 11.48 2.82
C VAL A 139 -5.28 11.60 1.33
N PHE A 140 -4.22 11.89 0.58
CA PHE A 140 -4.25 11.99 -0.86
C PHE A 140 -3.40 10.90 -1.48
N VAL A 141 -3.91 10.27 -2.54
CA VAL A 141 -3.20 9.32 -3.39
C VAL A 141 -3.34 9.79 -4.83
N GLU A 142 -2.23 9.88 -5.57
CA GLU A 142 -2.23 10.42 -6.95
C GLU A 142 -2.86 11.82 -7.07
N GLY A 143 -2.78 12.62 -6.00
CA GLY A 143 -3.39 13.94 -5.91
C GLY A 143 -4.91 13.96 -5.71
N ALA A 144 -5.59 12.80 -5.72
CA ALA A 144 -6.99 12.67 -5.36
C ALA A 144 -7.15 12.59 -3.84
N LEU A 145 -8.19 13.24 -3.29
CA LEU A 145 -8.55 13.11 -1.87
C LEU A 145 -9.25 11.76 -1.65
N GLU A 146 -8.55 10.83 -1.02
CA GLU A 146 -9.04 9.48 -0.78
C GLU A 146 -9.69 9.32 0.60
N VAL A 147 -9.12 9.97 1.62
CA VAL A 147 -9.72 10.00 2.96
C VAL A 147 -9.71 11.43 3.49
N ASN A 148 -10.90 11.96 3.71
CA ASN A 148 -11.09 13.28 4.32
C ASN A 148 -11.18 13.15 5.85
N ASP A 149 -10.54 14.06 6.58
CA ASP A 149 -10.64 14.16 8.03
C ASP A 149 -10.24 12.86 8.77
N PHE A 150 -9.24 12.15 8.24
CA PHE A 150 -8.74 10.94 8.88
C PHE A 150 -8.12 11.24 10.24
N SER A 151 -8.56 10.49 11.25
CA SER A 151 -8.04 10.61 12.60
C SER A 151 -7.65 9.22 13.14
N PRO A 152 -6.34 8.95 13.34
CA PRO A 152 -5.90 7.66 13.84
C PRO A 152 -6.47 7.34 15.23
N TYR A 153 -6.52 8.31 16.16
CA TYR A 153 -7.03 8.05 17.51
C TYR A 153 -8.50 7.68 17.54
N GLN A 154 -9.32 8.26 16.65
CA GLN A 154 -10.75 7.91 16.56
C GLN A 154 -10.91 6.51 15.97
N THR A 155 -10.15 6.21 14.91
CA THR A 155 -10.19 4.93 14.21
C THR A 155 -9.71 3.79 15.10
N GLN A 156 -8.60 3.97 15.83
CA GLN A 156 -8.07 2.97 16.76
C GLN A 156 -8.87 2.85 18.08
N GLY A 157 -9.96 3.60 18.23
CA GLY A 157 -10.84 3.51 19.41
C GLY A 157 -10.37 4.26 20.66
N GLY A 158 -9.45 5.23 20.53
CA GLY A 158 -9.01 6.11 21.60
C GLY A 158 -7.55 6.53 21.48
N ILE A 159 -7.19 7.64 22.16
CA ILE A 159 -5.79 8.05 22.29
C ILE A 159 -5.02 6.96 23.03
N ASN A 160 -3.86 6.57 22.47
CA ASN A 160 -2.96 5.59 23.05
C ASN A 160 -3.65 4.23 23.31
N ASN A 161 -4.63 3.84 22.49
CA ASN A 161 -5.08 2.46 22.49
C ASN A 161 -3.93 1.59 21.96
N ARG A 162 -3.44 0.68 22.81
CA ARG A 162 -2.27 -0.16 22.53
C ARG A 162 -2.63 -1.48 21.87
N TYR A 163 -3.92 -1.83 21.81
CA TYR A 163 -4.39 -3.15 21.34
C TYR A 163 -5.00 -3.10 19.93
N VAL A 164 -5.18 -1.89 19.39
CA VAL A 164 -5.81 -1.67 18.09
C VAL A 164 -5.01 -0.59 17.37
N GLY A 165 -4.67 -0.83 16.11
CA GLY A 165 -4.12 0.16 15.20
C GLY A 165 -5.14 0.61 14.17
N ALA A 166 -4.92 1.77 13.57
CA ALA A 166 -5.73 2.29 12.48
C ALA A 166 -5.09 1.96 11.12
N LEU A 167 -5.91 1.59 10.14
CA LEU A 167 -5.49 1.14 8.82
C LEU A 167 -6.21 1.94 7.74
N ILE A 168 -5.47 2.32 6.70
CA ILE A 168 -6.05 2.74 5.43
C ILE A 168 -5.53 1.79 4.36
N THR A 169 -6.43 1.17 3.60
CA THR A 169 -6.07 0.39 2.41
C THR A 169 -6.55 1.09 1.14
N HIS A 170 -5.81 0.97 0.06
CA HIS A 170 -6.16 1.57 -1.23
C HIS A 170 -5.64 0.73 -2.40
N ASP A 171 -6.56 0.23 -3.22
CA ASP A 171 -6.23 -0.56 -4.41
C ASP A 171 -6.28 0.31 -5.66
N PHE A 172 -5.24 0.20 -6.50
CA PHE A 172 -5.11 1.02 -7.69
C PHE A 172 -4.36 0.30 -8.82
N ILE A 173 -4.52 0.83 -10.03
CA ILE A 173 -3.69 0.48 -11.18
C ILE A 173 -2.73 1.65 -11.41
N ALA A 174 -1.43 1.40 -11.36
CA ALA A 174 -0.42 2.44 -11.54
C ALA A 174 -0.56 3.11 -12.92
N GLN A 175 -0.72 4.44 -12.95
CA GLN A 175 -0.87 5.19 -14.19
C GLN A 175 0.47 5.61 -14.79
N ASP A 176 1.49 5.73 -13.95
CA ASP A 176 2.87 5.97 -14.34
C ASP A 176 3.82 5.12 -13.47
N ASN A 177 5.09 5.51 -13.39
CA ASN A 177 6.13 4.74 -12.69
C ASN A 177 6.31 5.15 -11.22
N PHE A 178 5.42 5.99 -10.67
CA PHE A 178 5.47 6.41 -9.29
C PHE A 178 4.08 6.39 -8.66
N LEU A 179 3.98 5.80 -7.48
CA LEU A 179 2.85 6.06 -6.58
C LEU A 179 3.21 7.32 -5.78
N ASN A 180 2.33 8.31 -5.73
CA ASN A 180 2.47 9.52 -4.91
C ASN A 180 1.40 9.56 -3.80
N VAL A 181 1.85 9.63 -2.54
CA VAL A 181 0.97 9.75 -1.38
C VAL A 181 1.32 11.00 -0.59
N ARG A 182 0.29 11.72 -0.14
CA ARG A 182 0.42 12.93 0.68
C ARG A 182 -0.56 12.88 1.85
N LEU A 183 -0.03 13.14 3.04
CA LEU A 183 -0.80 13.37 4.26
C LEU A 183 -0.67 14.85 4.63
N GLN A 184 -1.80 15.55 4.78
CA GLN A 184 -1.79 16.99 5.08
C GLN A 184 -2.94 17.45 5.97
N GLY A 185 -2.70 18.45 6.80
CA GLY A 185 -3.70 19.00 7.72
C GLY A 185 -4.34 20.32 7.28
N SER A 186 -4.07 20.80 6.07
CA SER A 186 -4.43 22.16 5.64
C SER A 186 -5.94 22.39 5.62
N THR A 187 -6.70 21.39 5.18
CA THR A 187 -8.16 21.39 5.07
C THR A 187 -8.88 20.57 6.15
N ALA A 188 -8.13 19.82 6.96
CA ALA A 188 -8.71 18.97 7.99
C ALA A 188 -9.40 19.76 9.12
N ASN A 189 -10.56 19.30 9.55
CA ASN A 189 -11.41 19.86 10.59
C ASN A 189 -11.08 19.29 11.98
N PHE A 190 -9.82 19.44 12.39
CA PHE A 190 -9.32 19.02 13.70
C PHE A 190 -8.54 20.13 14.42
N PRO A 191 -8.51 20.13 15.77
CA PRO A 191 -7.70 21.08 16.53
C PRO A 191 -6.19 20.88 16.31
N ASP A 192 -5.72 19.63 16.38
CA ASP A 192 -4.37 19.24 15.96
C ASP A 192 -4.47 18.69 14.53
N ARG A 193 -3.66 19.24 13.62
CA ARG A 193 -3.69 18.92 12.18
C ARG A 193 -2.35 18.39 11.68
N ASN A 194 -1.55 17.86 12.60
CA ASN A 194 -0.23 17.34 12.27
C ASN A 194 -0.38 15.94 11.68
N ALA A 195 0.13 15.73 10.47
CA ALA A 195 0.07 14.42 9.83
C ALA A 195 1.14 13.48 10.41
N ILE A 196 0.79 12.20 10.59
CA ILE A 196 1.70 11.15 11.06
C ILE A 196 1.58 9.90 10.20
N LEU A 197 2.63 9.09 10.17
CA LEU A 197 2.61 7.73 9.61
C LEU A 197 3.62 6.85 10.35
N ASN A 198 3.19 5.64 10.73
CA ASN A 198 4.05 4.66 11.41
C ASN A 198 4.73 3.73 10.41
N ALA A 199 3.95 3.15 9.50
CA ALA A 199 4.45 2.18 8.53
C ALA A 199 3.51 2.07 7.32
N PHE A 200 4.00 1.45 6.25
CA PHE A 200 3.16 1.08 5.11
C PHE A 200 3.69 -0.17 4.41
N THR A 201 2.83 -0.83 3.66
CA THR A 201 3.19 -1.87 2.69
C THR A 201 2.59 -1.55 1.33
N LEU A 202 3.27 -2.01 0.26
CA LEU A 202 2.76 -1.99 -1.10
C LEU A 202 2.93 -3.38 -1.68
N GLU A 203 1.80 -4.02 -1.96
CA GLU A 203 1.73 -5.32 -2.61
C GLU A 203 1.47 -5.15 -4.10
N ASN A 204 2.20 -5.87 -4.93
CA ASN A 204 1.83 -6.04 -6.33
C ASN A 204 0.80 -7.17 -6.43
N THR A 205 -0.44 -6.79 -6.73
CA THR A 205 -1.60 -7.68 -6.77
C THR A 205 -1.90 -8.21 -8.18
N HIS A 206 -0.97 -8.00 -9.13
CA HIS A 206 -1.16 -8.48 -10.49
C HIS A 206 -1.47 -9.98 -10.48
N ALA A 207 -2.66 -10.33 -10.95
CA ALA A 207 -3.07 -11.71 -11.07
C ALA A 207 -2.09 -12.42 -11.99
N VAL A 208 -1.41 -13.44 -11.47
CA VAL A 208 -0.69 -14.39 -12.34
C VAL A 208 -1.71 -14.88 -13.36
N PRO A 209 -1.52 -14.63 -14.68
CA PRO A 209 -2.42 -15.20 -15.66
C PRO A 209 -2.36 -16.70 -15.48
N GLU A 210 -3.47 -17.32 -15.05
CA GLU A 210 -3.62 -18.77 -15.05
C GLU A 210 -3.08 -19.26 -16.40
N PRO A 211 -2.18 -20.27 -16.44
CA PRO A 211 -1.68 -20.76 -17.71
C PRO A 211 -2.90 -21.10 -18.55
N SER A 212 -3.09 -20.31 -19.61
CA SER A 212 -4.30 -20.38 -20.42
C SER A 212 -4.58 -21.85 -20.71
N VAL A 213 -5.83 -22.29 -20.59
CA VAL A 213 -6.20 -23.70 -20.79
C VAL A 213 -5.67 -24.23 -22.14
N LEU A 214 -5.37 -23.34 -23.10
CA LEU A 214 -4.62 -23.59 -24.35
C LEU A 214 -3.19 -24.13 -24.15
N ALA A 215 -2.41 -23.60 -23.20
CA ALA A 215 -1.07 -24.11 -22.86
C ALA A 215 -1.14 -25.51 -22.24
N LEU A 216 -2.12 -25.77 -21.36
CA LEU A 216 -2.38 -27.11 -20.81
C LEU A 216 -2.92 -28.08 -21.87
N MET A 217 -3.81 -27.65 -22.75
CA MET A 217 -4.31 -28.46 -23.87
C MET A 217 -3.23 -28.77 -24.89
N GLY A 218 -2.32 -27.83 -25.17
CA GLY A 218 -1.17 -28.04 -26.06
C GLY A 218 -0.22 -29.13 -25.56
N LEU A 219 0.07 -29.14 -24.26
CA LEU A 219 0.86 -30.20 -23.61
C LEU A 219 0.12 -31.55 -23.58
N GLY A 220 -1.20 -31.55 -23.32
CA GLY A 220 -2.03 -32.75 -23.34
C GLY A 220 -2.14 -33.40 -24.72
N MET A 221 -2.23 -32.60 -25.79
CA MET A 221 -2.30 -33.11 -27.17
C MET A 221 -0.95 -33.60 -27.71
N LEU A 222 0.17 -33.01 -27.29
CA LEU A 222 1.52 -33.51 -27.59
C LEU A 222 1.78 -34.86 -26.91
N GLY A 223 1.33 -35.05 -25.66
CA GLY A 223 1.43 -36.31 -24.94
C GLY A 223 0.59 -37.44 -25.58
N LEU A 224 -0.63 -37.13 -26.03
CA LEU A 224 -1.50 -38.11 -26.71
C LEU A 224 -1.00 -38.47 -28.13
N GLY A 225 -0.39 -37.53 -28.85
CA GLY A 225 0.18 -37.75 -30.18
C GLY A 225 1.42 -38.64 -30.20
N MET A 226 2.21 -38.67 -29.13
CA MET A 226 3.41 -39.51 -29.02
C MET A 226 3.13 -40.96 -28.61
N SER A 227 1.93 -41.27 -28.09
CA SER A 227 1.59 -42.64 -27.64
C SER A 227 1.20 -43.62 -28.77
N ARG A 228 1.05 -43.16 -30.02
CA ARG A 228 0.49 -43.97 -31.13
C ARG A 228 1.49 -44.50 -32.18
N ARG A 229 2.79 -44.60 -31.87
CA ARG A 229 3.76 -45.27 -32.75
C ARG A 229 4.54 -46.39 -32.07
N LYS A 230 3.92 -47.58 -32.06
CA LYS A 230 4.45 -48.96 -32.08
C LYS A 230 3.24 -49.85 -31.74
N MET A 231 2.74 -50.79 -32.54
CA MET A 231 3.42 -51.87 -33.26
C MET A 231 2.57 -52.40 -34.44
N LYS A 232 3.22 -52.63 -35.59
CA LYS A 232 2.95 -53.65 -36.63
C LYS A 232 4.34 -53.92 -37.22
N LYS A 233 4.88 -55.14 -37.39
CA LYS A 233 4.45 -56.54 -37.33
C LYS A 233 5.54 -57.31 -36.58
#